data_AF-A0A5D6WMY6-F1
#
_entry.id   AF-A0A5D6WMY6-F1
#
_cell.length_a   1.000
_cell.length_b   1.000
_cell.length_c   1.000
_cell.angle_alpha   90.00
_cell.angle_beta   90.00
_cell.angle_gamma   90.00
#
_symmetry.space_group_name_H-M   'P 1'
#
loop_
_entity.id
_entity.type
_entity.pdbx_description
1 polymer ?
#
loop_
_entity_poly.entity_id
_entity_poly.type
_entity_poly.pdbx_seq_one_letter_code
_entity_poly.pdbx_strand_id
1 'polypeptide(L)' 'MNGVDGLARAVRRVANSHKGMGQAQRGIIQGDKVCIGNRAYPFTAAVECHTETGSAVWVQLTKTGRAVIVGA' A
#
# COMPACT_ATOMS: atom_id res chain seq x y z
N MET A 1 -23.82 25.21 8.50
CA MET A 1 -23.22 23.95 7.98
C MET A 1 -21.88 23.78 8.65
N ASN A 2 -21.73 22.79 9.53
CA ASN A 2 -20.52 22.59 10.30
C ASN A 2 -19.44 21.97 9.40
N GLY A 3 -18.38 22.73 9.11
CA GLY A 3 -17.28 22.29 8.23
C GLY A 3 -16.65 20.96 8.65
N VAL A 4 -16.75 20.61 9.94
CA VAL A 4 -16.29 19.33 10.51
C VAL A 4 -17.08 18.12 10.00
N ASP A 5 -18.40 18.25 9.78
CA ASP A 5 -19.24 17.17 9.25
C ASP A 5 -18.98 16.95 7.76
N GLY A 6 -18.68 18.04 7.04
CA GLY A 6 -18.26 17.99 5.64
C GLY A 6 -16.93 17.26 5.48
N LEU A 7 -15.96 17.55 6.35
CA LEU A 7 -14.66 16.88 6.38
C LEU A 7 -14.79 15.41 6.76
N ALA A 8 -15.56 15.09 7.82
CA ALA A 8 -15.79 13.71 8.24
C ALA A 8 -16.45 12.89 7.12
N ARG A 9 -17.38 13.48 6.36
CA ARG A 9 -18.00 12.83 5.18
C ARG A 9 -17.04 12.69 4.01
N ALA A 10 -16.14 13.65 3.78
CA ALA A 10 -15.13 13.56 2.74
C ALA A 10 -14.12 12.44 3.06
N VAL A 11 -13.61 12.41 4.29
CA VAL A 11 -12.69 11.37 4.79
C VAL A 11 -13.34 10.00 4.74
N ARG A 12 -14.59 9.86 5.19
CA ARG A 12 -15.32 8.57 5.09
C ARG A 12 -15.57 8.14 3.65
N ARG A 13 -15.83 9.06 2.72
CA ARG A 13 -15.98 8.72 1.30
C ARG A 13 -14.67 8.22 0.71
N VAL A 14 -13.56 8.89 0.98
CA VAL A 14 -12.23 8.40 0.55
C VAL A 14 -11.95 7.03 1.19
N ALA A 15 -12.13 6.88 2.51
CA ALA A 15 -11.92 5.60 3.19
C ALA A 15 -12.78 4.45 2.62
N ASN A 16 -14.03 4.73 2.23
CA ASN A 16 -14.95 3.72 1.69
C ASN A 16 -14.82 3.49 0.18
N SER A 17 -14.33 4.46 -0.59
CA SER A 17 -14.07 4.32 -2.04
C SER A 17 -12.83 3.48 -2.35
N HIS A 18 -12.00 3.17 -1.36
CA HIS A 18 -10.82 2.31 -1.51
C HIS A 18 -11.12 0.80 -1.40
N LYS A 19 -12.40 0.41 -1.37
CA LYS A 19 -12.82 -0.99 -1.55
C LYS A 19 -12.77 -1.37 -3.04
N GLY A 20 -11.59 -1.51 -3.63
CA GLY A 20 -11.50 -2.09 -4.98
C GLY A 20 -10.16 -1.96 -5.70
N MET A 21 -9.37 -0.92 -5.41
CA MET A 21 -8.05 -0.72 -6.00
C MET A 21 -7.27 0.28 -5.14
N GLY A 22 -6.05 -0.07 -4.71
CA GLY A 22 -5.06 0.92 -4.29
C GLY A 22 -5.16 1.50 -2.88
N GLN A 23 -5.34 0.69 -1.84
CA GLN A 23 -4.73 1.06 -0.55
C GLN A 23 -3.30 0.54 -0.54
N ALA A 24 -2.36 1.46 -0.37
CA ALA A 24 -0.99 1.09 -0.05
C ALA A 24 -1.01 0.36 1.30
N GLN A 25 -0.47 -0.85 1.31
CA GLN A 25 -0.34 -1.70 2.48
C GLN A 25 1.11 -1.67 2.94
N ARG A 26 1.33 -1.75 4.26
CA ARG A 26 2.69 -1.85 4.78
C ARG A 26 3.19 -3.30 4.66
N GLY A 27 4.36 -3.47 4.06
CA GLY A 27 5.06 -4.76 3.97
C GLY A 27 6.51 -4.64 4.41
N ILE A 28 7.19 -5.78 4.47
CA ILE A 28 8.64 -5.87 4.75
C ILE A 28 9.30 -6.65 3.63
N ILE A 29 10.41 -6.14 3.10
CA ILE A 29 11.19 -6.87 2.09
C ILE A 29 11.94 -8.03 2.74
N GLN A 30 11.80 -9.21 2.16
CA GLN A 30 12.55 -10.42 2.48
C GLN A 30 13.10 -11.03 1.19
N GLY A 31 14.37 -10.76 0.89
CA GLY A 31 14.99 -11.18 -0.38
C GLY A 31 14.30 -10.54 -1.59
N ASP A 32 13.72 -11.37 -2.46
CA ASP A 32 13.07 -10.97 -3.72
C ASP A 32 11.55 -10.71 -3.57
N LYS A 33 11.03 -10.73 -2.34
CA LYS A 33 9.60 -10.65 -2.04
C LYS A 33 9.30 -9.58 -0.99
N VAL A 34 8.06 -9.07 -1.03
CA VAL A 34 7.48 -8.29 0.06
C VAL A 34 6.49 -9.14 0.83
N CYS A 35 6.72 -9.25 2.14
CA CYS A 35 5.82 -9.91 3.07
C CYS A 35 4.78 -8.91 3.59
N ILE A 36 3.50 -9.22 3.39
CA ILE A 36 2.36 -8.47 3.92
C ILE A 36 1.57 -9.44 4.81
N GLY A 37 1.64 -9.24 6.14
CA GLY A 37 1.12 -10.23 7.08
C GLY A 37 1.83 -11.57 6.92
N ASN A 38 1.05 -12.64 6.67
CA ASN A 38 1.57 -14.01 6.51
C ASN A 38 1.73 -14.45 5.03
N ARG A 39 1.68 -13.51 4.08
CA ARG A 39 1.78 -13.78 2.64
C ARG A 39 2.97 -13.04 2.05
N ALA A 40 3.69 -13.71 1.15
CA ALA A 40 4.83 -13.15 0.43
C ALA A 40 4.47 -12.94 -1.05
N TYR A 41 4.83 -11.77 -1.58
CA TYR A 41 4.50 -11.36 -2.94
C TYR A 41 5.77 -10.98 -3.70
N PRO A 42 5.96 -11.42 -4.95
CA PRO A 42 7.01 -10.87 -5.80
C PRO A 42 6.73 -9.38 -6.02
N PHE A 43 7.77 -8.56 -5.99
CA PHE A 43 7.59 -7.11 -6.06
C PHE A 43 8.28 -6.46 -7.26
N THR A 44 7.85 -5.24 -7.55
CA THR A 44 8.50 -4.35 -8.50
C THR A 44 8.46 -2.95 -7.91
N ALA A 45 9.59 -2.23 -7.93
CA ALA A 45 9.64 -0.86 -7.44
C ALA A 45 9.10 0.10 -8.51
N ALA A 46 8.16 0.98 -8.15
CA ALA A 46 7.67 2.01 -9.06
C ALA A 46 8.63 3.20 -9.19
N VAL A 47 9.52 3.38 -8.22
CA VAL A 47 10.56 4.43 -8.16
C VAL A 47 11.83 3.81 -7.56
N GLU A 48 13.01 4.34 -7.87
CA GLU A 48 14.25 4.01 -7.16
C GLU A 48 14.07 4.30 -5.65
N CYS A 49 13.93 3.23 -4.87
CA CYS A 49 13.83 3.27 -3.42
C CYS A 49 14.81 2.25 -2.85
N HIS A 50 15.31 2.49 -1.63
CA HIS A 50 16.17 1.53 -0.94
C HIS A 50 15.35 0.27 -0.57
N THR A 51 15.46 -0.77 -1.40
CA THR A 51 14.71 -2.03 -1.23
C THR A 51 15.60 -3.14 -0.68
N GLU A 52 16.29 -2.86 0.43
CA GLU A 52 17.07 -3.88 1.12
C GLU A 52 16.19 -4.78 2.00
N THR A 53 16.66 -5.99 2.28
CA THR A 53 15.94 -6.89 3.19
C THR A 53 15.84 -6.26 4.58
N GLY A 54 14.63 -6.28 5.15
CA GLY A 54 14.31 -5.63 6.42
C GLY A 54 13.73 -4.23 6.27
N SER A 55 13.78 -3.61 5.08
CA SER A 55 13.11 -2.33 4.84
C SER A 55 11.59 -2.48 4.95
N ALA A 56 10.97 -1.59 5.74
CA ALA A 56 9.53 -1.40 5.72
C ALA A 56 9.15 -0.58 4.48
N VAL A 57 8.13 -1.00 3.75
CA VAL A 57 7.72 -0.37 2.49
C VAL A 57 6.21 -0.27 2.38
N TRP A 58 5.74 0.73 1.65
CA TRP A 58 4.36 0.88 1.24
C TRP A 58 4.17 0.29 -0.14
N VAL A 59 3.26 -0.69 -0.24
CA VAL A 59 3.04 -1.46 -1.46
C VAL A 59 1.58 -1.47 -1.89
N GLN A 60 1.37 -1.41 -3.19
CA GLN A 60 0.06 -1.60 -3.81
C GLN A 60 0.03 -2.96 -4.50
N LEU A 61 -0.92 -3.81 -4.11
CA LEU A 61 -1.12 -5.10 -4.77
C LEU A 61 -1.85 -4.91 -6.11
N THR A 62 -1.31 -5.49 -7.17
CA THR A 62 -1.99 -5.59 -8.46
C THR A 62 -3.07 -6.68 -8.42
N LYS A 63 -4.03 -6.62 -9.36
CA LYS A 63 -5.02 -7.69 -9.55
C LYS A 63 -4.39 -9.05 -9.88
N THR A 64 -3.14 -9.05 -10.35
CA THR A 64 -2.36 -10.25 -10.71
C THR A 64 -1.50 -10.80 -9.56
N GLY A 65 -1.59 -10.22 -8.36
CA GLY A 65 -0.88 -10.70 -7.18
C GLY A 65 0.60 -10.27 -7.10
N ARG A 66 0.99 -9.18 -7.77
CA ARG A 66 2.32 -8.57 -7.62
C ARG A 66 2.25 -7.39 -6.66
N ALA A 67 3.29 -7.18 -5.86
CA ALA A 67 3.42 -6.00 -5.01
C ALA A 67 4.17 -4.90 -5.76
N VAL A 68 3.60 -3.70 -5.83
CA VAL A 68 4.28 -2.54 -6.41
C VAL A 68 4.71 -1.63 -5.27
N ILE A 69 6.01 -1.44 -5.06
CA ILE A 69 6.51 -0.51 -4.05
C ILE A 69 6.28 0.91 -4.53
N VAL A 70 5.52 1.67 -3.75
CA VAL A 70 5.16 3.07 -4.01
C VAL A 70 5.80 4.04 -3.02
N GLY A 71 6.51 3.51 -2.00
CA GLY A 71 7.30 4.27 -1.04
C GLY A 71 8.03 3.33 -0.07
N ALA A 72 9.15 3.80 0.49
CA ALA A 72 9.90 3.13 1.54
C ALA A 72 9.81 3.96 2.83
#